data_AF-A0A2N8M9P3-F1
#
_entry.id   AF-A0A2N8M9P3-F1
#
_cell.length_a   1.000
_cell.length_b   1.000
_cell.length_c   1.000
_cell.angle_alpha   90.00
_cell.angle_beta   90.00
_cell.angle_gamma   90.00
#
_symmetry.space_group_name_H-M   'P 1'
#
loop_
_entity.id
_entity.type
_entity.pdbx_description
1 polymer ?
#
loop_
_entity_poly.entity_id
_entity_poly.type
_entity_poly.pdbx_seq_one_letter_code
_entity_poly.pdbx_strand_id
1 'polypeptide(L)' 'MYTLIQTAMLNGVDPQAWLADVLDRIADHPITDLPALLPWSWKTSREITLHPAAAA' A
#
# COMPACT_ATOMS: atom_id res chain seq x y z
N MET A 1 5.16 -12.72 16.57
CA MET A 1 3.94 -11.98 16.19
C MET A 1 4.32 -10.64 15.56
N TYR A 2 4.80 -10.66 14.32
CA TYR A 2 5.04 -9.49 13.46
C TYR A 2 4.59 -9.89 12.06
N THR A 3 3.29 -9.91 11.78
CA THR A 3 2.77 -10.55 10.56
C THR A 3 2.69 -9.57 9.40
N LEU A 4 1.99 -8.45 9.57
CA LEU A 4 1.77 -7.46 8.51
C LEU A 4 3.03 -6.65 8.13
N ILE A 5 3.81 -6.24 9.13
CA ILE A 5 5.10 -5.55 8.91
C ILE A 5 6.06 -6.44 8.12
N GLN A 6 6.15 -7.72 8.47
CA GLN A 6 6.99 -8.66 7.75
C GLN A 6 6.47 -8.90 6.33
N THR A 7 5.15 -8.93 6.11
CA THR A 7 4.58 -8.99 4.77
C THR A 7 5.01 -7.79 3.92
N ALA A 8 4.99 -6.57 4.45
CA ALA A 8 5.46 -5.39 3.72
C ALA A 8 6.95 -5.51 3.32
N MET A 9 7.81 -5.90 4.27
CA MET A 9 9.23 -6.11 4.02
C MET A 9 9.49 -7.18 2.96
N LEU A 10 8.79 -8.31 3.01
CA LEU A 10 8.90 -9.40 2.03
C LEU A 10 8.46 -8.99 0.62
N ASN A 11 7.57 -7.98 0.52
CA ASN A 11 7.13 -7.43 -0.76
C ASN A 11 8.02 -6.26 -1.25
N GLY A 12 9.13 -5.98 -0.56
CA GLY A 12 10.02 -4.87 -0.91
C GLY A 12 9.36 -3.51 -0.76
N VAL A 13 8.41 -3.39 0.18
CA VAL A 13 7.70 -2.17 0.51
C VAL A 13 8.24 -1.64 1.83
N ASP A 14 8.49 -0.33 1.90
CA ASP A 14 8.88 0.30 3.16
C ASP A 14 7.75 0.14 4.19
N PRO A 15 7.97 -0.57 5.31
CA PRO A 15 6.91 -0.91 6.23
C PRO A 15 6.36 0.32 6.96
N GLN A 16 7.17 1.36 7.15
CA GLN A 16 6.74 2.58 7.84
C GLN A 16 5.85 3.43 6.93
N ALA A 17 6.26 3.65 5.68
CA ALA A 17 5.49 4.39 4.68
C ALA A 17 4.17 3.71 4.35
N TRP A 18 4.19 2.38 4.19
CA TRP A 18 2.97 1.60 3.96
C TRP A 18 2.03 1.66 5.16
N LEU A 19 2.53 1.42 6.38
CA LEU A 19 1.69 1.42 7.56
C LEU A 19 1.09 2.80 7.84
N ALA A 20 1.87 3.88 7.66
CA ALA A 20 1.36 5.24 7.85
C ALA A 20 0.20 5.56 6.90
N ASP A 21 0.33 5.20 5.62
CA ASP A 21 -0.70 5.45 4.62
C ASP A 21 -1.94 4.55 4.82
N VAL A 22 -1.73 3.29 5.23
CA VAL A 22 -2.84 2.40 5.60
C VAL A 22 -3.59 2.95 6.81
N LEU A 23 -2.88 3.39 7.86
CA LEU A 23 -3.52 3.95 9.06
C LEU A 23 -4.27 5.26 8.79
N ASP A 24 -3.78 6.08 7.86
CA ASP A 24 -4.45 7.32 7.43
C ASP A 24 -5.76 7.02 6.69
N ARG A 25 -5.77 5.99 5.83
CA ARG A 25 -6.90 5.69 4.93
C ARG A 25 -7.90 4.68 5.49
N ILE A 26 -7.51 3.82 6.43
CA ILE A 26 -8.33 2.70 6.90
C ILE A 26 -9.65 3.14 7.56
N ALA A 27 -9.71 4.35 8.12
CA ALA A 27 -10.90 4.90 8.73
C ALA A 27 -12.03 5.15 7.71
N ASP A 28 -11.67 5.53 6.49
CA ASP A 28 -12.59 5.84 5.39
C ASP A 28 -12.66 4.70 4.36
N HIS A 29 -11.91 3.61 4.57
CA HIS A 29 -11.81 2.51 3.60
C HIS A 29 -12.86 1.42 3.85
N PRO A 30 -13.66 1.04 2.84
CA PRO A 30 -14.64 -0.03 2.99
C PRO A 30 -13.94 -1.38 3.20
N ILE A 31 -14.44 -2.17 4.16
CA ILE A 31 -13.87 -3.49 4.51
C ILE A 31 -13.76 -4.44 3.31
N THR A 32 -14.67 -4.34 2.35
CA THR A 32 -14.67 -5.17 1.14
C THR A 32 -13.47 -4.91 0.24
N ASP A 33 -12.83 -3.74 0.38
CA ASP A 33 -11.68 -3.32 -0.43
C ASP A 33 -10.36 -3.33 0.37
N LEU A 34 -10.35 -3.91 1.57
CA LEU A 34 -9.11 -4.18 2.33
C LEU A 34 -7.96 -4.79 1.49
N PRO A 35 -8.21 -5.66 0.49
CA PRO A 35 -7.14 -6.17 -0.38
C PRO A 35 -6.36 -5.09 -1.14
N ALA A 36 -6.95 -3.91 -1.39
CA ALA A 36 -6.27 -2.78 -2.02
C ALA A 36 -5.22 -2.13 -1.09
N LEU A 37 -5.36 -2.29 0.23
CA LEU A 37 -4.42 -1.78 1.24
C LEU A 37 -3.24 -2.75 1.48
N LEU A 38 -3.25 -3.93 0.86
CA LEU A 38 -2.14 -4.88 0.98
C LEU A 38 -0.86 -4.30 0.34
N PRO A 39 0.34 -4.62 0.85
CA PRO A 39 1.57 -3.94 0.48
C PRO A 39 1.84 -3.90 -1.04
N TRP A 40 1.55 -4.99 -1.74
CA TRP A 40 1.75 -5.09 -3.19
C TRP A 40 0.77 -4.22 -3.99
N SER A 41 -0.52 -4.18 -3.60
CA SER A 41 -1.52 -3.31 -4.24
C SER A 41 -1.22 -1.84 -3.97
N TRP A 42 -0.84 -1.53 -2.73
CA TRP A 42 -0.43 -0.19 -2.33
C TRP A 42 0.75 0.33 -3.16
N LYS A 43 1.77 -0.52 -3.35
CA LYS A 43 2.95 -0.21 -4.16
C LYS A 43 2.55 0.07 -5.61
N THR A 44 1.80 -0.84 -6.24
CA THR A 44 1.35 -0.68 -7.64
C THR A 44 0.52 0.59 -7.84
N SER A 45 -0.40 0.88 -6.92
CA SER A 45 -1.24 2.09 -7.00
C SER A 45 -0.41 3.38 -6.90
N ARG A 46 0.66 3.37 -6.08
CA ARG A 46 1.58 4.50 -5.93
C ARG A 46 2.54 4.63 -7.11
N GLU A 47 2.99 3.53 -7.68
CA GLU A 47 3.78 3.54 -8.93
C GLU A 47 2.96 4.13 -10.08
N ILE A 48 1.68 3.76 -10.21
CA ILE A 48 0.75 4.37 -11.18
C ILE A 48 0.57 5.87 -10.91
N THR A 49 0.44 6.27 -9.65
CA THR A 49 0.28 7.70 -9.27
C THR A 49 1.55 8.52 -9.49
N LEU A 50 2.74 7.92 -9.33
CA LEU A 50 4.05 8.55 -9.56
C LEU A 50 4.47 8.53 -11.03
N HIS A 51 3.90 7.65 -11.86
CA HIS A 51 4.04 7.63 -13.31
C HIS A 51 2.71 7.93 -14.04
N PRO A 52 2.14 9.14 -13.93
CA PRO A 52 0.91 9.44 -14.64
C PRO A 52 1.12 9.84 -16.12
N ALA A 53 2.32 10.21 -16.59
CA ALA A 53 2.50 10.68 -17.97
C ALA A 53 3.97 10.82 -18.42
N ALA A 54 4.60 9.71 -18.82
CA ALA A 54 5.73 9.76 -19.77
C ALA A 54 5.34 9.17 -21.14
N ALA A 55 4.05 9.19 -21.48
CA ALA A 55 3.56 8.71 -22.76
C ALA A 55 2.34 9.52 -23.23
N ALA A 56 2.59 10.29 -24.30
CA ALA A 56 1.69 10.89 -25.28
C ALA A 56 0.83 12.10 -24.86
#